data_AF-A0A841CB64-F1
#
_entry.id   AF-A0A841CB64-F1
#
_cell.length_a   1.000
_cell.length_b   1.000
_cell.length_c   1.000
_cell.angle_alpha   90.00
_cell.angle_beta   90.00
_cell.angle_gamma   90.00
#
_symmetry.space_group_name_H-M   'P 1'
#
loop_
_entity.id
_entity.type
_entity.pdbx_description
1 polymer ?
#
loop_
_entity_poly.entity_id
_entity_poly.type
_entity_poly.pdbx_seq_one_letter_code
_entity_poly.pdbx_strand_id
1 'polypeptide(L)' 'MQDDSITKGKEITYAERQMIERWHNKNKLSNRQIAQRLNKATQTINNELHKGEKCT' A
#
# COMPACT_ATOMS: atom_id res chain seq x y z
N MET A 1 5.18 -14.64 -18.50
CA MET A 1 5.84 -13.42 -17.98
C MET A 1 4.75 -12.38 -17.85
N GLN A 2 4.42 -11.95 -16.63
CA GLN A 2 3.48 -10.85 -16.44
C GLN A 2 4.23 -9.55 -16.73
N ASP A 3 3.66 -8.76 -17.61
CA ASP A 3 4.20 -7.50 -18.10
C ASP A 3 4.05 -6.44 -17.00
N ASP A 4 5.12 -6.21 -16.24
CA ASP A 4 5.22 -5.22 -15.17
C ASP A 4 5.62 -3.85 -15.71
N SER A 5 5.03 -3.41 -16.81
CA SER A 5 5.30 -2.08 -17.35
C SER A 5 4.05 -1.42 -17.92
N ILE A 6 3.54 -0.42 -17.19
CA ILE A 6 3.06 0.90 -17.66
C ILE A 6 1.96 1.43 -16.72
N THR A 7 2.29 1.69 -15.44
CA THR A 7 1.70 2.82 -14.70
C THR A 7 2.66 3.32 -13.61
N LYS A 8 3.90 3.65 -14.01
CA LYS A 8 4.97 4.16 -13.13
C LYS A 8 4.53 5.48 -12.46
N GLY A 9 3.90 5.39 -11.29
CA GLY A 9 3.61 6.55 -10.43
C GLY A 9 2.33 6.45 -9.61
N LYS A 10 1.25 5.87 -10.16
CA LYS A 10 -0.07 5.85 -9.50
C LYS A 10 -0.38 4.57 -8.75
N GLU A 11 0.14 3.44 -9.20
CA GLU A 11 -0.25 2.14 -8.66
C GLU A 11 0.67 1.73 -7.51
N ILE A 12 0.07 1.07 -6.52
CA ILE A 12 0.80 0.42 -5.42
C ILE A 12 1.16 -0.98 -5.90
N THR A 13 2.46 -1.25 -5.94
CA THR A 13 3.01 -2.57 -6.31
C THR A 13 2.64 -3.61 -5.26
N TYR A 14 2.65 -4.89 -5.64
CA TYR A 14 2.38 -5.98 -4.70
C TYR A 14 3.32 -5.96 -3.49
N ALA A 15 4.60 -5.64 -3.71
CA ALA A 15 5.58 -5.49 -2.64
C ALA A 15 5.20 -4.36 -1.66
N GLU A 16 4.77 -3.20 -2.16
CA GLU A 16 4.31 -2.09 -1.32
C GLU A 16 3.04 -2.47 -0.52
N ARG A 17 2.09 -3.22 -1.11
CA ARG A 17 0.92 -3.73 -0.36
C ARG A 17 1.33 -4.57 0.85
N GLN A 18 2.26 -5.51 0.65
CA GLN A 18 2.78 -6.36 1.72
C GLN A 18 3.51 -5.54 2.79
N MET A 19 4.22 -4.49 2.39
CA MET A 19 4.85 -3.56 3.34
C MET A 19 3.81 -2.77 4.15
N ILE A 20 2.75 -2.26 3.51
CA ILE A 20 1.65 -1.54 4.17
C ILE A 20 1.00 -2.43 5.24
N GLU A 21 0.61 -3.64 4.87
CA GLU A 21 -0.02 -4.59 5.79
C GLU A 21 0.91 -4.95 6.96
N ARG A 22 2.17 -5.28 6.68
CA ARG A 22 3.17 -5.60 7.71
C ARG A 22 3.39 -4.41 8.66
N TRP A 23 3.54 -3.20 8.13
CA TRP A 23 3.78 -2.00 8.93
C TRP A 23 2.57 -1.58 9.76
N HIS A 24 1.37 -1.73 9.21
CA HIS A 24 0.12 -1.45 9.92
C HIS A 24 -0.12 -2.49 11.03
N ASN A 25 0.00 -3.78 10.73
CA ASN A 25 -0.36 -4.85 11.66
C ASN A 25 0.75 -5.13 12.69
N LYS A 26 1.99 -5.28 12.25
CA LYS A 26 3.12 -5.67 13.10
C LYS A 26 3.80 -4.49 13.78
N ASN A 27 3.99 -3.39 13.05
CA ASN A 27 4.69 -2.22 13.59
C ASN A 27 3.73 -1.15 14.13
N LYS A 28 2.41 -1.34 13.99
CA LYS A 28 1.35 -0.41 14.44
C LYS A 28 1.62 1.03 13.97
N LEU A 29 2.20 1.19 12.78
CA LEU A 29 2.50 2.48 12.17
C LEU A 29 1.19 3.13 11.68
N SER A 30 1.07 4.44 11.87
CA SER A 30 -0.06 5.21 11.35
C SER A 30 0.01 5.32 9.81
N ASN A 31 -1.15 5.37 9.15
CA ASN A 31 -1.28 5.53 7.69
C ASN A 31 -0.46 6.71 7.15
N ARG A 32 -0.32 7.80 7.92
CA ARG A 32 0.52 8.95 7.57
C ARG A 32 2.01 8.61 7.53
N GLN A 33 2.49 7.85 8.50
CA GLN A 33 3.89 7.44 8.55
C GLN A 33 4.23 6.44 7.43
N ILE A 34 3.29 5.54 7.13
CA ILE A 34 3.41 4.60 6.01
C ILE A 34 3.43 5.37 4.67
N ALA A 35 2.53 6.34 4.50
CA ALA A 35 2.46 7.19 3.31
C ALA A 35 3.77 7.98 3.08
N GLN A 36 4.34 8.56 4.14
CA GLN A 36 5.64 9.24 4.07
C GLN A 36 6.77 8.31 3.65
N ARG A 37 6.81 7.08 4.19
CA ARG A 37 7.85 6.09 3.83
C ARG A 37 7.77 5.64 2.38
N LEU A 38 6.57 5.52 1.84
CA LEU A 38 6.34 5.09 0.45
C LEU A 38 6.31 6.27 -0.54
N ASN A 39 6.43 7.50 -0.06
CA ASN A 39 6.19 8.72 -0.86
C ASN A 39 4.85 8.65 -1.63
N LYS A 40 3.79 8.18 -0.95
CA LYS A 40 2.43 8.07 -1.48
C LYS A 40 1.47 8.98 -0.71
N ALA A 41 0.28 9.17 -1.26
CA ALA A 41 -0.78 9.86 -0.54
C ALA A 41 -1.36 8.96 0.57
N THR A 42 -1.76 9.57 1.69
CA THR A 42 -2.46 8.89 2.79
C THR A 42 -3.73 8.18 2.33
N GLN A 43 -4.45 8.79 1.39
CA GLN A 43 -5.64 8.21 0.78
C GLN A 43 -5.34 6.88 0.09
N THR A 44 -4.20 6.77 -0.59
CA THR A 44 -3.82 5.54 -1.29
C THR A 44 -3.58 4.39 -0.32
N ILE A 45 -2.89 4.66 0.80
CA ILE A 45 -2.68 3.67 1.88
C ILE A 45 -4.02 3.24 2.47
N ASN A 46 -4.90 4.20 2.74
CA ASN A 46 -6.23 3.94 3.27
C ASN A 46 -7.04 3.04 2.34
N ASN A 47 -7.05 3.35 1.04
CA ASN A 47 -7.76 2.56 0.05
C ASN A 47 -7.25 1.12 -0.01
N GLU A 48 -5.93 0.89 0.05
CA GLU A 48 -5.37 -0.47 0.02
C GLU A 48 -5.68 -1.28 1.27
N LEU A 49 -5.66 -0.67 2.47
CA LEU A 49 -6.07 -1.34 3.70
C LEU A 49 -7.55 -1.79 3.61
N HIS A 50 -8.44 -0.89 3.17
CA HIS A 50 -9.86 -1.22 2.97
C HIS A 50 -10.11 -2.21 1.83
N LYS A 51 -9.21 -2.29 0.84
CA LYS A 51 -9.31 -3.23 -0.29
C LYS A 51 -9.01 -4.66 0.15
N GLY A 52 -8.12 -4.85 1.12
CA GLY A 52 -7.86 -6.15 1.74
C GLY A 52 -9.05 -6.69 2.57
N GLU A 53 -9.85 -5.79 3.16
CA GLU A 53 -11.01 -6.17 3.99
C GLU A 53 -12.25 -6.60 3.19
N LYS A 54 -12.39 -6.17 1.93
CA LYS A 54 -13.60 -6.42 1.11
C LYS A 54 -13.63 -7.77 0.37
N CYS A 55 -12.62 -8.63 0.56
CA CYS A 55 -12.54 -9.94 -0.11
C CYS A 55 -12.87 -11.14 0.80
N THR A 56 -13.53 -10.93 1.93
CA THR A 56 -14.13 -11.99 2.76
C THR A 56 -15.60 -12.22 2.45
#